data_AF-A0A2R8CPY5-F1
#
_entry.id   AF-A0A2R8CPY5-F1
#
_cell.length_a   1.000
_cell.length_b   1.000
_cell.length_c   1.000
_cell.angle_alpha   90.00
_cell.angle_beta   90.00
_cell.angle_gamma   90.00
#
_symmetry.space_group_name_H-M   'P 1'
#
loop_
_entity.id
_entity.type
_entity.pdbx_description
1 polymer ?
#
loop_
_entity_poly.entity_id
_entity_poly.type
_entity_poly.pdbx_seq_one_letter_code
_entity_poly.pdbx_strand_id
1 'polypeptide(L)'
;MSGNIPNSVIGAVASVIASHYYSHSKLETLFMESGAPGDAPEGNCEKKCGEWLKRCNADPDVDALEVLGRIIQNYMDQKPPSSFFDESPSIIEEGQERIKAALAQNQLSYRLNGYITQAGSTPISKTLEDYLKSGNFCLLKKSLRER
;
A
#
# COMPACT_ATOMS: atom_id res chain seq x y z
N MET A 1 16.45 6.83 7.40
CA MET A 1 16.41 5.51 6.75
C MET A 1 15.25 5.60 5.76
N SER A 2 15.49 6.24 4.62
CA SER A 2 14.44 6.55 3.65
C SER A 2 14.06 5.24 2.94
N GLY A 3 12.81 4.81 3.12
CA GLY A 3 12.32 3.62 2.44
C GLY A 3 12.11 3.93 0.97
N ASN A 4 12.86 3.30 0.09
CA ASN A 4 12.64 3.46 -1.34
C ASN A 4 11.38 2.72 -1.77
N ILE A 5 10.58 3.32 -2.64
CA ILE A 5 9.43 2.66 -3.24
C ILE A 5 9.95 1.59 -4.22
N PRO A 6 9.56 0.31 -4.06
CA PRO A 6 9.92 -0.73 -5.01
C PRO A 6 9.32 -0.49 -6.39
N ASN A 7 10.06 -0.82 -7.46
CA ASN A 7 9.61 -0.63 -8.84
C ASN A 7 8.28 -1.34 -9.16
N SER A 8 8.02 -2.49 -8.53
CA SER A 8 6.75 -3.21 -8.66
C SER A 8 5.56 -2.41 -8.12
N VAL A 9 5.75 -1.70 -7.01
CA VAL A 9 4.73 -0.82 -6.41
C VAL A 9 4.51 0.41 -7.29
N ILE A 10 5.60 1.02 -7.77
CA ILE A 10 5.54 2.16 -8.69
C ILE A 10 4.71 1.81 -9.94
N GLY A 11 5.00 0.67 -10.56
CA GLY A 11 4.28 0.24 -11.77
C GLY A 11 2.80 -0.03 -11.51
N ALA A 12 2.47 -0.73 -10.41
CA ALA A 12 1.09 -1.03 -10.07
C ALA A 12 0.28 0.26 -9.79
N VAL A 13 0.83 1.16 -8.97
CA VAL A 13 0.18 2.43 -8.63
C VAL A 13 0.05 3.33 -9.84
N ALA A 14 1.09 3.46 -10.65
CA ALA A 14 1.05 4.27 -11.87
C ALA A 14 -0.06 3.82 -12.82
N SER A 15 -0.19 2.50 -13.04
CA SER A 15 -1.20 1.93 -13.93
C SER A 15 -2.63 2.17 -13.41
N VAL A 16 -2.87 1.95 -12.12
CA VAL A 16 -4.20 2.11 -11.50
C VAL A 16 -4.62 3.59 -11.44
N ILE A 17 -3.74 4.46 -10.94
CA ILE A 17 -4.03 5.89 -10.77
C ILE A 17 -4.19 6.59 -12.13
N ALA A 18 -3.34 6.26 -13.12
CA ALA A 18 -3.47 6.81 -14.46
C ALA A 18 -4.78 6.41 -15.13
N SER A 19 -5.20 5.16 -14.95
CA SER A 19 -6.46 4.66 -15.49
C SER A 19 -7.68 5.30 -14.82
N HIS A 20 -7.62 5.54 -13.50
CA HIS A 20 -8.71 6.16 -12.76
C HIS A 20 -8.90 7.65 -13.10
N TYR A 21 -7.83 8.44 -13.09
CA TYR A 21 -7.97 9.89 -13.32
C TYR A 21 -8.08 10.25 -14.79
N TYR A 22 -7.39 9.51 -15.68
CA TYR A 22 -7.31 9.72 -17.13
C TYR A 22 -7.24 11.21 -17.56
N SER A 23 -6.60 12.03 -16.73
CA SER A 23 -6.54 13.49 -16.88
C SER A 23 -5.18 13.96 -16.42
N HIS A 24 -4.42 14.51 -17.36
CA HIS A 24 -3.07 15.01 -17.11
C HIS A 24 -3.08 16.08 -16.03
N SER A 25 -3.92 17.12 -16.17
CA SER A 25 -3.96 18.22 -15.21
C SER A 25 -4.34 17.76 -13.81
N LYS A 26 -5.33 16.87 -13.66
CA LYS A 26 -5.77 16.40 -12.34
C LYS A 26 -4.70 15.55 -11.64
N LEU A 27 -4.00 14.72 -12.42
CA LEU A 27 -2.88 13.92 -11.95
C LEU A 27 -1.71 14.81 -11.55
N GLU A 28 -1.36 15.80 -12.38
CA GLU A 28 -0.27 16.73 -12.09
C GLU A 28 -0.54 17.56 -10.83
N THR A 29 -1.77 18.08 -10.66
CA THR A 29 -2.17 18.77 -9.43
C THR A 29 -2.05 17.86 -8.21
N LEU A 30 -2.52 16.60 -8.30
CA LEU A 30 -2.41 15.65 -7.19
C LEU A 30 -0.95 15.40 -6.78
N PHE A 31 -0.05 15.23 -7.74
CA PHE A 31 1.37 15.00 -7.47
C PHE A 31 2.04 16.24 -6.86
N MET A 32 1.75 17.43 -7.39
CA MET A 32 2.28 18.68 -6.85
C MET A 32 1.77 18.95 -5.43
N GLU A 33 0.47 18.76 -5.16
CA GLU A 33 -0.11 18.90 -3.81
C GLU A 33 0.44 17.85 -2.83
N SER A 34 0.81 16.67 -3.33
CA SER A 34 1.40 15.60 -2.51
C SER A 34 2.89 15.83 -2.19
N GLY A 35 3.53 16.84 -2.80
CA GLY A 35 4.94 17.16 -2.57
C GLY A 35 5.92 16.42 -3.49
N ALA A 36 5.48 16.04 -4.70
CA ALA A 36 6.39 15.45 -5.69
C ALA A 36 7.45 16.48 -6.13
N PRO A 37 8.74 16.08 -6.23
CA PRO A 37 9.81 16.98 -6.62
C PRO A 37 9.86 17.22 -8.14
N GLY A 38 10.17 18.46 -8.51
CA GLY A 38 10.38 18.89 -9.89
C GLY A 38 9.10 19.05 -10.73
N ASP A 39 9.30 19.36 -12.01
CA ASP A 39 8.21 19.58 -12.97
C ASP A 39 7.59 18.26 -13.48
N ALA A 40 6.43 18.39 -14.11
CA ALA A 40 5.71 17.28 -14.71
C ALA A 40 6.54 16.59 -15.80
N PRO A 41 6.82 15.28 -15.68
CA PRO A 41 7.46 14.51 -16.74
C PRO A 41 6.64 14.51 -18.05
N GLU A 42 7.31 14.18 -19.15
CA GLU A 42 6.67 14.00 -20.45
C GLU A 42 6.08 12.59 -20.60
N GLY A 43 5.06 12.44 -21.46
CA GLY A 43 4.46 11.15 -21.80
C GLY A 43 3.01 10.99 -21.30
N ASN A 44 2.53 9.74 -21.32
CA ASN A 44 1.18 9.40 -20.87
C ASN A 44 1.07 9.45 -19.33
N CYS A 45 -0.15 9.54 -18.80
CA CYS A 45 -0.41 9.61 -17.35
C CYS A 45 0.32 8.53 -16.54
N GLU A 46 0.39 7.30 -17.07
CA GLU A 46 1.07 6.18 -16.43
C GLU A 46 2.59 6.38 -16.34
N LYS A 47 3.25 6.73 -17.44
CA LYS A 47 4.68 7.05 -17.44
C LYS A 47 4.99 8.23 -16.53
N LYS A 48 4.14 9.26 -16.55
CA LYS A 48 4.30 10.43 -15.70
C LYS A 48 4.28 10.06 -14.21
N CYS A 49 3.27 9.31 -13.78
CA CYS A 49 3.19 8.77 -12.42
C CYS A 49 4.46 7.98 -12.05
N GLY A 50 4.87 7.05 -12.93
CA GLY A 50 6.00 6.19 -12.67
C GLY A 50 7.32 6.95 -12.54
N GLU A 51 7.57 7.93 -13.40
CA GLU A 51 8.77 8.76 -13.36
C GLU A 51 8.81 9.69 -12.15
N TRP A 52 7.69 10.27 -11.75
CA TRP A 52 7.64 11.07 -10.53
C TRP A 52 7.96 10.26 -9.28
N LEU A 53 7.35 9.08 -9.12
CA LEU A 53 7.65 8.22 -7.98
C LEU A 53 9.12 7.77 -7.96
N LYS A 54 9.73 7.55 -9.15
CA LYS A 54 11.18 7.31 -9.26
C LYS A 54 12.01 8.53 -8.89
N ARG A 55 11.58 9.75 -9.22
CA ARG A 55 12.24 10.98 -8.77
C ARG A 55 12.15 11.13 -7.26
N CYS A 56 11.00 10.85 -6.65
CA CYS A 56 10.88 10.85 -5.18
C CYS A 56 11.87 9.89 -4.52
N ASN A 57 12.15 8.72 -5.13
CA ASN A 57 13.18 7.80 -4.62
C ASN A 57 14.62 8.31 -4.79
N ALA A 58 14.87 9.16 -5.77
CA ALA A 58 16.20 9.69 -6.06
C ALA A 58 16.51 10.95 -5.24
N ASP A 59 15.48 11.63 -4.77
CA ASP A 59 15.58 12.86 -3.98
C ASP A 59 15.74 12.55 -2.49
N PRO A 60 16.87 12.92 -1.85
CA PRO A 60 17.10 12.66 -0.43
C PRO A 60 16.27 13.55 0.50
N ASP A 61 15.74 14.68 0.01
CA ASP A 61 14.96 15.64 0.80
C ASP A 61 13.46 15.28 0.85
N VAL A 62 13.04 14.29 0.06
CA VAL A 62 11.64 13.85 -0.05
C VAL A 62 11.47 12.45 0.54
N ASP A 63 10.48 12.28 1.42
CA ASP A 63 10.07 10.95 1.85
C ASP A 63 9.13 10.33 0.79
N ALA A 64 9.71 9.48 -0.06
CA ALA A 64 8.99 8.84 -1.16
C ALA A 64 7.78 8.02 -0.70
N LEU A 65 7.85 7.34 0.46
CA LEU A 65 6.73 6.56 0.97
C LEU A 65 5.59 7.47 1.45
N GLU A 66 5.92 8.60 2.06
CA GLU A 66 4.92 9.58 2.46
C GLU A 66 4.20 10.19 1.25
N VAL A 67 4.95 10.59 0.22
CA VAL A 67 4.38 11.13 -1.02
C VAL A 67 3.49 10.08 -1.71
N LEU A 68 3.96 8.84 -1.83
CA LEU A 68 3.18 7.74 -2.39
C LEU A 68 1.86 7.55 -1.65
N GLY A 69 1.92 7.57 -0.32
CA GLY A 69 0.79 7.42 0.57
C GLY A 69 -0.28 8.49 0.35
N ARG A 70 0.13 9.76 0.26
CA ARG A 70 -0.76 10.90 -0.05
C ARG A 70 -1.42 10.77 -1.42
N ILE A 71 -0.67 10.36 -2.43
CA ILE A 71 -1.19 10.18 -3.80
C ILE A 71 -2.30 9.13 -3.85
N ILE A 72 -2.06 7.96 -3.23
CA ILE A 72 -3.02 6.85 -3.26
C ILE A 72 -4.14 7.01 -2.24
N GLN A 73 -4.02 7.93 -1.27
CA GLN A 73 -4.99 8.11 -0.19
C GLN A 73 -6.40 8.32 -0.72
N ASN A 74 -6.58 9.25 -1.66
CA ASN A 74 -7.90 9.56 -2.22
C ASN A 74 -8.53 8.33 -2.91
N TYR A 75 -7.71 7.49 -3.55
CA TYR A 75 -8.18 6.29 -4.24
C TYR A 75 -8.45 5.11 -3.28
N MET A 76 -7.61 4.96 -2.25
CA MET A 76 -7.69 3.86 -1.27
C MET A 76 -8.75 4.08 -0.20
N ASP A 77 -9.01 5.33 0.18
CA ASP A 77 -10.01 5.71 1.19
C ASP A 77 -11.40 5.93 0.57
N GLN A 78 -11.53 5.85 -0.77
CA GLN A 78 -12.82 5.82 -1.45
C GLN A 78 -13.60 4.58 -1.02
N LYS A 79 -14.79 4.80 -0.46
CA LYS A 79 -15.72 3.72 -0.16
C LYS A 79 -16.19 3.12 -1.49
N PRO A 80 -16.23 1.77 -1.61
CA PRO A 80 -16.87 1.16 -2.76
C PRO A 80 -18.33 1.66 -2.82
N PRO A 81 -18.88 1.89 -4.03
CA PRO A 81 -20.28 2.24 -4.16
C PRO A 81 -21.09 1.15 -3.48
N SER A 82 -21.86 1.51 -2.45
CA SER A 82 -22.76 0.61 -1.73
C SER A 82 -24.00 0.32 -2.57
N SER A 83 -23.80 -0.16 -3.79
CA SER A 83 -24.87 -0.64 -4.64
C SER A 83 -25.11 -2.08 -4.23
N PHE A 84 -26.08 -2.29 -3.34
CA PHE A 84 -26.61 -3.61 -2.94
C PHE A 84 -27.12 -4.48 -4.11
N PHE A 85 -27.05 -3.98 -5.35
CA PHE A 85 -27.60 -4.59 -6.56
C PHE A 85 -26.55 -4.98 -7.61
N ASP A 86 -25.27 -4.69 -7.38
CA ASP A 86 -24.20 -5.05 -8.32
C ASP A 86 -23.24 -6.03 -7.63
N GLU A 87 -23.34 -7.31 -7.98
CA GLU A 87 -22.50 -8.40 -7.45
C GLU A 87 -21.07 -8.38 -8.05
N SER A 88 -20.80 -7.41 -8.92
CA SER A 88 -19.54 -7.20 -9.62
C SER A 88 -18.56 -6.39 -8.75
N PRO A 89 -17.30 -6.84 -8.55
CA PRO A 89 -16.30 -5.99 -7.92
C PRO A 89 -16.16 -4.72 -8.75
N SER A 90 -16.25 -3.57 -8.09
CA SER A 90 -16.09 -2.29 -8.76
C SER A 90 -14.64 -2.18 -9.30
N ILE A 91 -14.44 -1.51 -10.45
CA ILE A 91 -13.10 -1.23 -11.01
C ILE A 91 -12.18 -0.59 -9.94
N ILE A 92 -12.79 0.14 -9.00
CA ILE A 92 -12.12 0.75 -7.86
C ILE A 92 -11.55 -0.34 -6.92
N GLU A 93 -12.35 -1.32 -6.51
CA GLU A 93 -11.93 -2.43 -5.64
C GLU A 93 -10.82 -3.26 -6.28
N GLU A 94 -10.92 -3.59 -7.57
CA GLU A 94 -9.87 -4.32 -8.28
C GLU A 94 -8.54 -3.54 -8.25
N GLY A 95 -8.58 -2.24 -8.51
CA GLY A 95 -7.39 -1.40 -8.42
C GLY A 95 -6.86 -1.27 -6.99
N GLN A 96 -7.73 -1.20 -5.98
CA GLN A 96 -7.33 -1.16 -4.57
C GLN A 96 -6.65 -2.46 -4.16
N GLU A 97 -7.19 -3.62 -4.54
CA GLU A 97 -6.58 -4.93 -4.30
C GLU A 97 -5.24 -5.06 -5.02
N ARG A 98 -5.13 -4.60 -6.26
CA ARG A 98 -3.87 -4.61 -7.02
C ARG A 98 -2.78 -3.80 -6.33
N ILE A 99 -3.11 -2.61 -5.82
CA ILE A 99 -2.17 -1.78 -5.04
C ILE A 99 -1.79 -2.49 -3.72
N LYS A 100 -2.76 -3.04 -2.99
CA LYS A 100 -2.52 -3.79 -1.74
C LYS A 100 -1.62 -5.00 -1.98
N ALA A 101 -1.85 -5.76 -3.05
CA ALA A 101 -1.04 -6.93 -3.42
C ALA A 101 0.40 -6.53 -3.74
N ALA A 102 0.60 -5.47 -4.51
CA ALA A 102 1.94 -4.96 -4.84
C ALA A 102 2.69 -4.47 -3.59
N LEU A 103 2.01 -3.77 -2.67
CA LEU A 103 2.57 -3.38 -1.38
C LEU A 103 2.95 -4.61 -0.54
N ALA A 104 2.03 -5.58 -0.41
CA ALA A 104 2.23 -6.79 0.39
C ALA A 104 3.42 -7.64 -0.10
N GLN A 105 3.59 -7.78 -1.42
CA GLN A 105 4.74 -8.46 -2.03
C GLN A 105 6.09 -7.85 -1.62
N ASN A 106 6.09 -6.56 -1.26
CA ASN A 106 7.27 -5.82 -0.86
C ASN A 106 7.33 -5.56 0.65
N GLN A 107 6.56 -6.30 1.46
CA GLN A 107 6.48 -6.11 2.90
C GLN A 107 6.08 -4.67 3.26
N LEU A 108 5.17 -4.06 2.48
CA LEU A 108 4.56 -2.78 2.76
C LEU A 108 3.07 -2.99 2.98
N SER A 109 2.48 -2.18 3.85
CA SER A 109 1.05 -2.17 4.12
C SER A 109 0.53 -0.74 4.16
N TYR A 110 -0.59 -0.53 3.49
CA TYR A 110 -1.32 0.74 3.54
C TYR A 110 -2.20 0.78 4.79
N ARG A 111 -2.20 1.93 5.48
CA ARG A 111 -3.14 2.29 6.53
C ARG A 111 -3.93 3.53 6.09
N LEU A 112 -5.16 3.62 6.62
CA LEU A 112 -6.06 4.77 6.44
C LEU A 112 -5.32 6.11 6.62
N ASN A 113 -5.75 7.11 5.86
CA ASN A 113 -5.13 8.45 5.78
C ASN A 113 -3.76 8.49 5.11
N GLY A 114 -3.46 7.60 4.17
CA GLY A 114 -2.25 7.72 3.36
C GLY A 114 -0.97 7.22 4.04
N TYR A 115 -1.03 6.44 5.11
CA TYR A 115 0.19 5.98 5.80
C TYR A 115 0.67 4.63 5.24
N ILE A 116 1.90 4.59 4.75
CA ILE A 116 2.53 3.34 4.30
C ILE A 116 3.52 2.88 5.37
N THR A 117 3.29 1.68 5.90
CA THR A 117 4.13 1.08 6.94
C THR A 117 4.79 -0.18 6.42
N GLN A 118 5.98 -0.51 6.90
CA GLN A 118 6.59 -1.81 6.61
C GLN A 118 5.79 -2.92 7.29
N ALA A 119 5.20 -3.82 6.51
CA ALA A 119 4.53 -5.01 6.99
C ALA A 119 5.56 -5.88 7.75
N GLY A 120 5.36 -6.02 9.06
CA GLY A 120 6.33 -6.63 9.98
C GLY A 120 6.84 -5.68 11.06
N SER A 121 6.71 -4.36 10.88
CA SER A 121 6.90 -3.37 11.95
C SER A 121 5.60 -3.18 12.74
N THR A 122 5.10 -4.25 13.33
CA THR A 122 4.31 -4.14 14.55
C THR A 122 5.28 -4.35 15.71
N PRO A 123 5.24 -3.56 16.80
CA PRO A 123 5.91 -3.95 18.04
C PRO A 123 5.21 -5.15 18.73
N ILE A 124 4.59 -6.07 17.96
CA ILE A 124 3.75 -7.17 18.45
C ILE A 124 4.13 -8.55 17.86
N SER A 125 5.07 -8.65 16.92
CA SER A 125 5.50 -9.99 16.46
C SER A 125 6.32 -10.77 17.50
N LYS A 126 6.80 -10.14 18.58
CA LYS A 126 7.40 -10.89 19.69
C LYS A 126 6.37 -11.66 20.51
N THR A 127 5.09 -11.28 20.54
CA THR A 127 4.16 -11.88 21.50
C THR A 127 3.62 -13.23 21.04
N LEU A 128 3.38 -13.48 19.75
CA LEU A 128 2.79 -14.76 19.34
C LEU A 128 3.79 -15.94 19.39
N GLU A 129 5.04 -15.72 18.95
CA GLU A 129 6.09 -16.74 19.03
C GLU A 129 6.54 -17.01 20.49
N ASP A 130 6.50 -15.99 21.36
CA ASP A 130 6.85 -16.11 22.78
C ASP A 130 5.71 -16.79 23.58
N TYR A 131 4.44 -16.57 23.22
CA TYR A 131 3.30 -17.34 23.75
C TYR A 131 3.27 -18.80 23.25
N LEU A 132 3.69 -19.08 22.01
CA LEU A 132 3.80 -20.45 21.48
C LEU A 132 4.97 -21.23 22.10
N LYS A 133 6.09 -20.57 22.43
CA LYS A 133 7.22 -21.19 23.14
C LYS A 133 6.99 -21.35 24.65
N SER A 134 6.16 -20.51 25.27
CA SER A 134 5.81 -20.61 26.71
C SER A 134 4.56 -21.48 26.99
N GLY A 135 3.89 -21.98 25.94
CA GLY A 135 2.73 -22.87 26.01
C GLY A 135 3.08 -24.31 26.39
N ASN A 136 3.30 -24.52 27.69
CA ASN A 136 3.25 -25.77 28.45
C ASN A 136 2.59 -27.00 27.74
N PHE A 137 3.39 -27.85 27.09
CA PHE A 137 2.99 -29.21 26.66
C PHE A 137 2.94 -30.24 27.82
N CYS A 138 2.79 -29.81 29.07
CA CYS A 138 2.88 -30.70 30.23
C CYS A 138 1.54 -31.20 30.81
N LEU A 139 0.38 -30.89 30.23
CA LEU A 139 -0.92 -31.30 30.79
C LEU A 139 -1.83 -32.06 29.81
N LEU A 140 -1.28 -33.00 29.05
CA LEU A 140 -2.08 -33.99 28.29
C LEU A 140 -1.61 -35.42 28.49
N LYS A 141 -1.09 -35.73 29.68
CA LYS A 141 -0.73 -37.09 30.12
C LYS A 141 -1.23 -37.38 31.53
N LYS A 142 -2.54 -37.28 31.77
CA LYS A 142 -3.21 -37.96 32.90
C LYS A 142 -4.72 -37.81 32.82
N SER A 143 -5.39 -38.80 32.25
CA SER A 143 -6.76 -39.24 32.59
C SER A 143 -7.35 -39.96 31.38
N LEU A 144 -6.99 -41.25 31.21
CA LEU A 144 -7.80 -42.29 30.55
C LEU A 144 -7.01 -43.60 30.58
N ARG A 145 -6.66 -44.01 31.81
CA ARG A 145 -6.44 -45.40 32.19
C ARG A 145 -6.88 -45.47 33.65
N GLU A 146 -7.70 -46.46 33.94
CA GLU A 146 -8.38 -46.73 35.22
C GLU A 146 -9.69 -45.98 35.43
N ARG A 147 -10.78 -46.55 34.92
CA ARG A 147 -11.73 -47.30 35.76
C ARG A 147 -12.37 -48.42 34.96
#